data_AF-A0A964U9L6-F1
#
_entry.id   AF-A0A964U9L6-F1
#
_cell.length_a   1.000
_cell.length_b   1.000
_cell.length_c   1.000
_cell.angle_alpha   90.00
_cell.angle_beta   90.00
_cell.angle_gamma   90.00
#
_symmetry.space_group_name_H-M   'P 1'
#
loop_
_entity.id
_entity.type
_entity.pdbx_description
1 polymer ?
#
loop_
_entity_poly.entity_id
_entity_poly.type
_entity_poly.pdbx_seq_one_letter_code
_entity_poly.pdbx_strand_id
1 'polypeptide(L)'
;MDDAASTSLSESAREKLKQTIERIERLEEEKKEIAEQIKEVYAEAKALGFDTKALRQVVRIRKKDRQEREEEEMVLDTYLAALGEI
;
A
#
# COMPACT_ATOMS: atom_id res chain seq x y z
N MET A 1 -10.86 40.70 -5.53
CA MET A 1 -10.78 39.46 -4.73
C MET A 1 -12.14 38.81 -4.92
N ASP A 2 -12.36 37.81 -5.76
CA ASP A 2 -11.47 36.80 -6.33
C ASP A 2 -11.80 36.61 -7.82
N ASP A 3 -10.87 37.00 -8.69
CA ASP A 3 -10.87 36.58 -10.09
C ASP A 3 -10.06 35.28 -10.13
N ALA A 4 -10.68 34.21 -9.62
CA ALA A 4 -10.13 32.86 -9.71
C ALA A 4 -10.34 32.35 -11.14
N ALA A 5 -9.48 32.83 -12.03
CA ALA A 5 -9.14 32.28 -13.35
C ALA A 5 -10.15 31.30 -13.95
N SER A 6 -11.12 31.83 -14.71
CA SER A 6 -11.85 31.05 -15.72
C SER A 6 -10.89 30.65 -16.85
N THR A 7 -10.04 29.66 -16.60
CA THR A 7 -9.22 29.04 -17.64
C THR A 7 -10.11 28.07 -18.44
N SER A 8 -10.66 28.52 -19.56
CA SER A 8 -11.48 27.66 -20.42
C SER A 8 -10.62 26.53 -21.00
N LEU A 9 -10.88 25.29 -20.58
CA LEU A 9 -10.27 24.11 -21.21
C LEU A 9 -10.75 23.96 -22.65
N SER A 10 -9.82 23.74 -23.58
CA SER A 10 -10.14 23.36 -24.96
C SER A 10 -10.92 22.04 -24.99
N GLU A 11 -11.70 21.82 -26.03
CA GLU A 11 -12.52 20.62 -26.16
C GLU A 11 -11.68 19.33 -26.12
N SER A 12 -10.53 19.32 -26.80
CA SER A 12 -9.57 18.21 -26.72
C SER A 12 -9.00 18.00 -25.31
N ALA A 13 -8.77 19.08 -24.55
CA ALA A 13 -8.32 18.95 -23.16
C ALA A 13 -9.41 18.38 -22.25
N ARG A 14 -10.68 18.73 -22.48
CA ARG A 14 -11.84 18.16 -21.76
C ARG A 14 -12.02 16.67 -22.07
N GLU A 15 -11.83 16.27 -23.33
CA GLU A 15 -11.91 14.85 -23.72
C GLU A 15 -10.80 14.02 -23.07
N LYS A 16 -9.53 14.50 -23.12
CA LYS A 16 -8.41 13.84 -22.45
C LYS A 16 -8.61 13.72 -20.94
N LEU A 17 -9.19 14.74 -20.31
CA LEU A 17 -9.52 14.71 -18.89
C LEU A 17 -10.55 13.61 -18.58
N LYS A 18 -11.63 13.52 -19.37
CA LYS A 18 -12.65 12.46 -19.21
C LYS A 18 -12.03 11.06 -19.31
N GLN A 19 -11.26 10.81 -20.37
CA GLN A 19 -10.58 9.52 -20.57
C GLN A 19 -9.62 9.18 -19.42
N THR A 20 -8.92 10.19 -18.87
CA THR A 20 -8.02 10.02 -17.73
C THR A 20 -8.79 9.65 -16.46
N ILE A 21 -9.90 10.34 -16.18
CA ILE A 21 -10.76 10.07 -15.01
C ILE A 21 -11.36 8.66 -15.12
N GLU A 22 -11.95 8.32 -16.25
CA GLU A 22 -12.54 6.98 -16.47
C GLU A 22 -11.50 5.87 -16.27
N ARG A 23 -10.25 6.10 -16.70
CA ARG A 23 -9.17 5.13 -16.47
C ARG A 23 -8.82 5.00 -14.99
N ILE A 24 -8.80 6.11 -14.24
CA ILE A 24 -8.54 6.09 -12.79
C ILE A 24 -9.67 5.37 -12.05
N GLU A 25 -10.93 5.66 -12.40
CA GLU A 25 -12.09 5.04 -11.75
C GLU A 25 -12.10 3.52 -11.93
N ARG A 26 -11.81 3.03 -13.15
CA ARG A 26 -11.64 1.58 -13.39
C ARG A 26 -10.52 0.99 -12.53
N LEU A 27 -9.37 1.65 -12.44
CA LEU A 27 -8.24 1.17 -11.63
C LEU A 27 -8.55 1.17 -10.12
N GLU A 28 -9.33 2.14 -9.63
CA GLU A 28 -9.77 2.16 -8.23
C GLU A 28 -10.80 1.05 -7.94
N GLU A 29 -11.65 0.70 -8.90
CA GLU A 29 -12.55 -0.46 -8.80
C GLU A 29 -11.76 -1.77 -8.75
N GLU A 30 -10.81 -1.99 -9.67
CA GLU A 30 -9.91 -3.15 -9.66
C GLU A 30 -9.13 -3.26 -8.35
N LYS A 31 -8.59 -2.14 -7.86
CA LYS A 31 -7.89 -2.09 -6.57
C LYS A 31 -8.79 -2.46 -5.40
N LYS A 32 -10.06 -2.07 -5.42
CA LYS A 32 -11.05 -2.44 -4.41
C LYS A 32 -11.34 -3.94 -4.44
N GLU A 33 -11.51 -4.52 -5.62
CA GLU A 33 -11.73 -5.97 -5.78
C GLU A 33 -10.53 -6.76 -5.25
N ILE A 34 -9.30 -6.37 -5.61
CA ILE A 34 -8.08 -6.99 -5.08
C ILE A 34 -7.98 -6.84 -3.56
N ALA A 35 -8.35 -5.68 -3.02
CA ALA A 35 -8.35 -5.47 -1.57
C ALA A 35 -9.32 -6.42 -0.84
N GLU A 36 -10.49 -6.69 -1.41
CA GLU A 36 -11.45 -7.63 -0.84
C GLU A 36 -10.93 -9.08 -0.94
N GLN A 37 -10.36 -9.48 -2.08
CA GLN A 37 -9.71 -10.79 -2.22
C GLN A 37 -8.60 -11.00 -1.17
N ILE A 38 -7.76 -9.99 -0.94
CA ILE A 38 -6.72 -10.05 0.10
C ILE A 38 -7.35 -10.24 1.49
N LYS A 39 -8.47 -9.57 1.77
CA LYS A 39 -9.18 -9.67 3.05
C LYS A 39 -9.77 -11.06 3.25
N GLU A 40 -10.32 -11.68 2.21
CA GLU A 40 -10.80 -13.07 2.22
C GLU A 40 -9.66 -14.04 2.54
N VAL A 41 -8.50 -13.91 1.91
CA VAL A 41 -7.31 -14.74 2.22
C VAL A 41 -6.89 -14.61 3.69
N TYR A 42 -6.91 -13.41 4.26
CA TYR A 42 -6.63 -13.24 5.69
C TYR A 42 -7.73 -13.86 6.59
N ALA A 43 -8.99 -13.83 6.15
CA ALA A 43 -10.09 -14.46 6.88
C ALA A 43 -9.97 -15.99 6.86
N GLU A 44 -9.61 -16.58 5.73
CA GLU A 44 -9.30 -18.01 5.60
C GLU A 44 -8.11 -18.40 6.48
N ALA A 45 -7.02 -17.63 6.44
CA ALA A 45 -5.86 -17.87 7.29
C ALA A 45 -6.23 -17.83 8.78
N LYS A 46 -7.13 -16.93 9.18
CA LYS A 46 -7.66 -16.88 10.55
C LYS A 46 -8.47 -18.15 10.90
N ALA A 47 -9.30 -18.63 9.97
CA ALA A 47 -10.07 -19.86 10.16
C ALA A 47 -9.16 -21.10 10.29
N LEU A 48 -8.00 -21.09 9.63
CA LEU A 48 -6.95 -22.10 9.77
C LEU A 48 -6.14 -21.97 11.07
N GLY A 49 -6.39 -20.95 11.89
CA GLY A 49 -5.73 -20.73 13.18
C GLY A 49 -4.45 -19.88 13.12
N PHE A 50 -4.14 -19.25 11.97
CA PHE A 50 -2.99 -18.34 11.89
C PHE A 50 -3.28 -16.98 12.52
N ASP A 51 -2.25 -16.38 13.14
CA ASP A 51 -2.30 -14.99 13.58
C ASP A 51 -2.16 -14.04 12.37
N THR A 52 -3.29 -13.45 11.98
CA THR A 52 -3.34 -12.51 10.85
C THR A 52 -2.51 -11.23 11.06
N LYS A 53 -2.26 -10.79 12.29
CA LYS A 53 -1.39 -9.64 12.59
C LYS A 53 0.06 -10.00 12.31
N ALA A 54 0.49 -11.19 12.76
CA ALA A 54 1.81 -11.71 12.45
C ALA A 54 2.00 -11.89 10.93
N LEU A 55 1.02 -12.45 10.22
CA LEU A 55 1.08 -12.59 8.75
C LEU A 55 1.22 -11.24 8.03
N ARG A 56 0.48 -10.20 8.45
CA ARG A 56 0.63 -8.85 7.87
C ARG A 56 2.03 -8.28 8.10
N GLN A 57 2.62 -8.53 9.27
CA GLN A 57 4.00 -8.15 9.56
C GLN A 57 4.99 -8.89 8.67
N VAL A 58 4.83 -10.21 8.48
CA VAL A 58 5.64 -11.02 7.57
C VAL A 58 5.56 -10.47 6.14
N VAL A 59 4.36 -10.19 5.62
CA VAL A 59 4.18 -9.62 4.27
C VAL A 59 4.86 -8.25 4.16
N ARG A 60 4.75 -7.38 5.18
CA ARG A 60 5.42 -6.08 5.18
C ARG A 60 6.95 -6.22 5.17
N ILE A 61 7.50 -7.12 5.98
CA ILE A 61 8.95 -7.37 6.03
C ILE A 61 9.43 -7.91 4.68
N ARG A 62 8.68 -8.85 4.07
CA ARG A 62 9.04 -9.44 2.78
C ARG A 62 8.92 -8.49 1.58
N LYS A 63 8.29 -7.33 1.75
CA LYS A 63 8.22 -6.28 0.73
C LYS A 63 9.46 -5.38 0.71
N LYS A 64 10.23 -5.34 1.81
CA LYS A 64 11.47 -4.58 1.87
C LYS A 64 12.55 -5.26 1.04
N ASP A 65 13.52 -4.47 0.59
CA ASP A 65 14.72 -5.04 -0.01
C ASP A 65 15.47 -5.90 1.02
N ARG A 66 16.12 -6.96 0.54
CA ARG A 66 16.81 -7.91 1.43
C ARG A 66 17.96 -7.24 2.16
N GLN A 67 18.74 -6.40 1.49
CA GLN A 67 19.88 -5.72 2.09
C GLN A 67 19.41 -4.70 3.13
N GLU A 68 18.38 -3.91 2.81
CA GLU A 68 17.75 -2.98 3.76
C GLU A 68 17.27 -3.72 5.02
N ARG A 69 16.66 -4.90 4.86
CA ARG A 69 16.22 -5.73 5.98
C ARG A 69 17.39 -6.22 6.85
N GLU A 70 18.46 -6.70 6.22
CA GLU A 70 19.65 -7.19 6.94
C GLU A 70 20.34 -6.04 7.71
N GLU A 71 20.41 -4.85 7.12
CA GLU A 71 20.94 -3.64 7.79
C GLU A 71 20.09 -3.23 8.99
N GLU A 72 18.76 -3.20 8.86
CA GLU A 72 17.85 -2.93 9.99
C GLU A 72 17.95 -3.97 11.10
N GLU A 73 18.04 -5.26 10.74
CA GLU A 73 18.19 -6.37 11.70
C GLU A 73 19.50 -6.23 12.49
N MET A 74 20.63 -5.92 11.84
CA MET A 74 21.91 -5.69 12.53
C MET A 74 21.87 -4.53 13.53
N VAL A 75 21.22 -3.43 13.15
CA VAL A 75 21.07 -2.27 14.04
C VAL A 75 20.18 -2.62 15.24
N LEU A 76 19.07 -3.32 15.00
CA LEU A 76 18.16 -3.74 16.05
C LEU A 76 18.86 -4.68 17.05
N ASP A 77 19.57 -5.70 16.55
CA ASP A 77 20.31 -6.64 17.39
C ASP A 77 21.37 -5.92 18.23
N THR A 78 22.07 -4.93 17.65
CA THR A 78 23.03 -4.11 18.40
C THR A 78 22.37 -3.38 19.57
N TYR A 79 21.18 -2.82 19.37
CA TYR A 79 20.46 -2.11 20.42
C TYR A 79 19.88 -3.05 21.48
N LEU A 80 19.31 -4.18 21.09
CA LEU A 80 18.78 -5.15 22.04
C LEU A 80 19.90 -5.75 22.90
N ALA A 81 21.07 -6.03 22.32
CA ALA A 81 22.25 -6.48 23.05
C ALA A 81 22.74 -5.42 24.05
N ALA A 82 22.75 -4.14 23.65
CA ALA A 82 23.11 -3.04 24.55
C ALA A 82 22.14 -2.87 25.73
N LEU A 83 20.87 -3.25 25.55
CA LEU A 83 19.82 -3.23 26.58
C LEU A 83 19.77 -4.52 27.41
N GLY A 84 20.51 -5.57 27.03
CA GLY A 84 20.50 -6.88 27.70
C GLY A 84 19.22 -7.69 27.45
N GLU A 85 18.53 -7.43 26.32
CA GLU A 85 17.29 -8.13 25.94
C GLU A 85 17.55 -9.40 25.08
N ILE A 86 18.82 -9.75 24.85
CA ILE A 86 19.30 -10.96 24.16
C ILE A 86 20.60 -11.45 24.78
#